data_AF-A0A7S4NPM7-F1
#
_entry.id   AF-A0A7S4NPM7-F1
#
_cell.length_a   1.000
_cell.length_b   1.000
_cell.length_c   1.000
_cell.angle_alpha   90.00
_cell.angle_beta   90.00
_cell.angle_gamma   90.00
#
_symmetry.space_group_name_H-M   'P 1'
#
loop_
_entity.id
_entity.type
_entity.pdbx_description
1 polymer ?
#
loop_
_entity_poly.entity_id
_entity_poly.type
_entity_poly.pdbx_seq_one_letter_code
_entity_poly.pdbx_strand_id
1 'polypeptide(L)'
;GVILLFVHQLLFFGAFMALDAHREYCQLSWWWLLLGRGVLWSPRYDSQASPASTSYLNAEGDCRTQPETAYVTRFAAGYGAFLLQPKVAALVLLGFAGYLGIALYGAANVGTGLDLRDLASSDSYWTTFVTQNFRLFNSVGPLYTVAVPAHSSDLSVRAERDKLLRVVATIEDDACFLRERNGLWLRDFNQYETNKGVRPEDLNGPAFKEELRTWLEGA
;
A
#
# COMPACT_ATOMS: atom_id res chain seq x y z
N GLY A 1 -10.16 10.34 -12.12
CA GLY A 1 -11.29 10.43 -11.18
C GLY A 1 -11.47 11.83 -10.64
N VAL A 2 -10.58 12.29 -9.75
CA VAL A 2 -10.74 13.56 -9.00
C VAL A 2 -10.88 14.79 -9.90
N ILE A 3 -10.07 14.93 -10.95
CA ILE A 3 -10.15 16.07 -11.88
C ILE A 3 -11.51 16.13 -12.59
N LEU A 4 -12.03 14.97 -13.01
CA LEU A 4 -13.36 14.90 -13.64
C LEU A 4 -14.47 15.25 -12.66
N LEU A 5 -14.37 14.83 -11.40
CA LEU A 5 -15.32 15.22 -10.35
C LEU A 5 -15.29 16.72 -10.09
N PHE A 6 -14.10 17.33 -10.02
CA PHE A 6 -13.95 18.76 -9.82
C PHE A 6 -14.56 19.57 -10.98
N VAL A 7 -14.27 19.18 -12.23
CA VAL A 7 -14.83 19.82 -13.42
C VAL A 7 -16.35 19.65 -13.45
N HIS A 8 -16.87 18.47 -13.10
CA HIS A 8 -18.30 18.21 -13.03
C HIS A 8 -18.99 19.04 -11.92
N GLN A 9 -18.38 19.16 -10.75
CA GLN A 9 -18.88 19.97 -9.63
C GLN A 9 -18.91 21.46 -9.98
N LEU A 10 -17.88 21.97 -10.66
CA LEU A 10 -17.85 23.37 -11.06
C LEU A 10 -18.83 23.68 -12.19
N LEU A 11 -18.86 22.87 -13.25
CA LEU A 11 -19.64 23.19 -14.44
C LEU A 11 -21.09 22.74 -14.31
N PHE A 12 -21.32 21.45 -14.05
CA PHE A 12 -22.67 20.89 -14.05
C PHE A 12 -23.41 21.30 -12.78
N PHE A 13 -22.85 20.99 -11.61
CA PHE A 13 -23.49 21.35 -10.34
C PHE A 13 -23.56 22.88 -10.15
N GLY A 14 -22.53 23.63 -10.54
CA GLY A 14 -22.59 25.10 -10.57
C GLY A 14 -23.72 25.65 -11.46
N ALA A 15 -23.92 25.09 -12.66
CA ALA A 15 -25.04 25.48 -13.53
C ALA A 15 -26.41 25.14 -12.92
N PHE A 16 -26.55 23.99 -12.25
CA PHE A 16 -27.78 23.63 -11.53
C PHE A 16 -28.07 24.60 -10.37
N MET A 17 -27.06 24.97 -9.59
CA MET A 17 -27.21 25.96 -8.51
C MET A 17 -27.59 27.34 -9.05
N ALA A 18 -27.03 27.77 -10.18
CA ALA A 18 -27.41 29.03 -10.82
C ALA A 18 -28.86 29.02 -11.31
N LEU A 19 -29.32 27.89 -11.86
CA LEU A 19 -30.70 27.70 -12.28
C LEU A 19 -31.66 27.67 -11.09
N ASP A 20 -31.25 27.06 -9.97
CA ASP A 20 -32.04 27.04 -8.74
C ASP A 20 -32.13 28.42 -8.08
N ALA A 21 -31.04 29.19 -8.06
CA ALA A 21 -31.03 30.57 -7.61
C ALA A 21 -31.97 31.45 -8.47
N HIS A 22 -31.99 31.24 -9.79
CA HIS A 22 -32.93 31.93 -10.67
C HIS A 22 -34.39 31.52 -10.40
N ARG A 23 -34.65 30.24 -10.11
CA ARG A 23 -35.97 29.74 -9.71
C ARG A 23 -36.45 30.38 -8.40
N GLU A 24 -35.56 30.49 -7.41
CA GLU A 24 -35.82 31.12 -6.11
C GLU A 24 -36.10 32.63 -6.27
N TYR A 25 -35.31 33.32 -7.11
CA TYR A 25 -35.55 34.73 -7.46
C TYR A 25 -36.94 34.95 -8.08
N CYS A 26 -37.35 34.07 -8.99
CA CYS A 26 -38.67 34.09 -9.62
C CYS A 26 -39.81 33.56 -8.73
N GLN A 27 -39.54 33.14 -7.48
CA GLN A 27 -40.50 32.57 -6.54
C GLN A 27 -41.28 31.36 -7.10
N LEU A 28 -40.66 30.62 -8.01
CA LEU A 28 -41.27 29.45 -8.63
C LEU A 28 -41.17 28.26 -7.67
N SER A 29 -42.32 27.65 -7.35
CA SER A 29 -42.37 26.43 -6.55
C SER A 29 -41.53 25.33 -7.21
N TRP A 30 -40.82 24.53 -6.41
CA TRP A 30 -39.97 23.46 -6.91
C TRP A 30 -40.77 22.47 -7.80
N TRP A 31 -40.15 21.88 -8.82
CA TRP A 31 -40.83 21.05 -9.83
C TRP A 31 -41.60 19.84 -9.25
N TRP A 32 -41.11 19.22 -8.16
CA TRP A 32 -41.85 18.19 -7.40
C TRP A 32 -43.14 18.69 -6.72
N LEU A 33 -43.30 19.99 -6.47
CA LEU A 33 -44.53 20.60 -5.91
C LEU A 33 -45.60 20.88 -6.97
N LEU A 34 -45.27 20.86 -8.26
CA LEU A 34 -46.26 20.93 -9.35
C LEU A 34 -46.99 19.60 -9.55
N LEU A 35 -46.35 18.47 -9.20
CA LEU A 35 -46.91 17.11 -9.29
C LEU A 35 -47.73 16.70 -8.05
N GLY A 36 -47.59 17.42 -6.93
CA GLY A 36 -48.38 17.19 -5.73
C GLY A 36 -48.60 18.51 -4.99
N ARG A 37 -49.82 19.05 -5.07
CA ARG A 37 -50.33 20.01 -4.08
C ARG A 37 -50.37 19.32 -2.72
N GLY A 38 -49.23 19.27 -2.02
CA GLY A 38 -49.07 18.50 -0.79
C GLY A 38 -48.40 19.32 0.30
N VAL A 39 -49.22 20.06 1.05
CA VAL A 39 -49.42 20.05 2.52
C VAL A 39 -48.20 20.00 3.49
N LEU A 40 -46.96 19.77 3.07
CA LEU A 40 -45.87 19.43 3.99
C LEU A 40 -44.97 20.59 4.45
N TRP A 41 -45.12 21.78 3.87
CA TRP A 41 -44.31 22.94 4.26
C TRP A 41 -45.22 24.14 4.51
N SER A 42 -45.24 24.61 5.77
CA SER A 42 -45.90 25.88 6.10
C SER A 42 -45.32 26.98 5.21
N PRO A 43 -46.11 27.99 4.82
CA PRO A 43 -45.58 29.17 4.15
C PRO A 43 -44.64 29.89 5.12
N ARG A 44 -43.36 29.51 5.10
CA ARG A 44 -42.30 30.18 5.89
C ARG A 44 -41.87 31.49 5.25
N TYR A 45 -42.37 31.78 4.05
CA TYR A 45 -42.24 33.08 3.43
C TYR A 45 -43.55 33.84 3.64
N ASP A 46 -43.51 34.82 4.53
CA ASP A 46 -44.52 35.86 4.59
C ASP A 46 -44.50 36.61 3.25
N SER A 47 -45.63 36.56 2.55
CA SER A 47 -45.83 37.16 1.23
C SER A 47 -45.66 38.68 1.20
N GLN A 48 -45.42 39.34 2.34
CA GLN A 48 -45.01 40.75 2.38
C GLN A 48 -43.52 40.98 2.06
N ALA A 49 -42.70 39.93 2.08
CA ALA A 49 -41.31 39.99 1.64
C ALA A 49 -41.20 39.59 0.16
N SER A 50 -41.60 40.50 -0.73
CA SER A 50 -41.26 40.37 -2.16
C SER A 50 -39.72 40.30 -2.32
N PRO A 51 -39.17 39.49 -3.24
CA PRO A 51 -37.73 39.52 -3.55
C PRO A 51 -37.23 40.89 -4.04
N ALA A 52 -38.13 41.76 -4.48
CA ALA A 52 -37.83 43.16 -4.75
C ALA A 52 -37.58 44.00 -3.46
N SER A 53 -38.02 43.51 -2.30
CA SER A 53 -37.84 44.11 -0.96
C SER A 53 -36.88 43.30 -0.06
N THR A 54 -36.50 42.09 -0.48
CA THR A 54 -35.39 41.33 0.09
C THR A 54 -34.22 41.29 -0.89
N SER A 55 -33.90 42.45 -1.48
CA SER A 55 -32.56 42.64 -1.99
C SER A 55 -31.61 42.34 -0.84
N TYR A 56 -30.68 41.41 -1.07
CA TYR A 56 -29.66 41.10 -0.07
C TYR A 56 -28.87 42.34 0.31
N LEU A 57 -28.90 43.41 -0.49
CA LEU A 57 -28.34 44.72 -0.23
C LEU A 57 -29.44 45.70 0.17
N ASN A 58 -29.29 46.36 1.32
CA ASN A 58 -30.07 47.54 1.69
C ASN A 58 -29.74 48.72 0.75
N ALA A 59 -30.52 49.80 0.76
CA ALA A 59 -30.23 51.00 -0.05
C ALA A 59 -28.85 51.62 0.27
N GLU A 60 -28.31 51.34 1.46
CA GLU A 60 -26.98 51.70 1.94
C GLU A 60 -25.86 50.73 1.52
N GLY A 61 -26.18 49.63 0.81
CA GLY A 61 -25.21 48.63 0.35
C GLY A 61 -24.88 47.52 1.36
N ASP A 62 -25.63 47.40 2.45
CA ASP A 62 -25.41 46.38 3.49
C ASP A 62 -26.09 45.04 3.20
N CYS A 63 -25.32 43.95 3.31
CA CYS A 63 -25.79 42.60 3.09
C CYS A 63 -26.67 42.07 4.25
N ARG A 64 -27.97 41.84 4.06
CA ARG A 64 -28.84 41.19 5.07
C ARG A 64 -28.44 39.72 5.25
N THR A 65 -28.09 39.33 6.47
CA THR A 65 -27.77 37.93 6.83
C THR A 65 -29.03 37.05 6.82
N GLN A 66 -29.01 36.00 6.02
CA GLN A 66 -30.07 34.99 5.94
C GLN A 66 -30.21 34.26 7.30
N PRO A 67 -31.43 33.99 7.80
CA PRO A 67 -31.64 33.41 9.14
C PRO A 67 -30.97 32.04 9.33
N GLU A 68 -30.76 31.28 8.26
CA GLU A 68 -30.03 29.99 8.30
C GLU A 68 -28.52 30.14 8.55
N THR A 69 -27.92 31.25 8.15
CA THR A 69 -26.50 31.54 8.42
C THR A 69 -26.25 31.99 9.87
N ALA A 70 -27.29 32.41 10.60
CA ALA A 70 -27.17 32.83 12.00
C ALA A 70 -26.79 31.67 12.92
N TYR A 71 -27.25 30.45 12.65
CA TYR A 71 -26.87 29.27 13.43
C TYR A 71 -25.41 28.87 13.19
N VAL A 72 -24.99 28.87 11.93
CA VAL A 72 -23.60 28.53 11.54
C VAL A 72 -22.62 29.55 12.09
N THR A 73 -22.94 30.84 11.99
CA THR A 73 -22.10 31.92 12.54
C THR A 73 -22.03 31.88 14.07
N ARG A 74 -23.14 31.61 14.77
CA ARG A 74 -23.13 31.41 16.23
C ARG A 74 -22.33 30.19 16.65
N PHE A 75 -22.47 29.08 15.93
CA PHE A 75 -21.71 27.86 16.19
C PHE A 75 -20.22 28.08 15.93
N ALA A 76 -19.86 28.71 14.80
CA ALA A 76 -18.49 29.04 14.46
C ALA A 76 -17.86 30.01 15.47
N ALA A 77 -18.61 31.01 15.94
CA ALA A 77 -18.13 31.94 16.96
C ALA A 77 -17.91 31.25 18.32
N GLY A 78 -18.86 30.41 18.77
CA GLY A 78 -18.74 29.69 20.03
C GLY A 78 -17.64 28.64 20.01
N TYR A 79 -17.59 27.82 18.96
CA TYR A 79 -16.58 26.77 18.79
C TYR A 79 -15.18 27.36 18.54
N GLY A 80 -15.10 28.40 17.72
CA GLY A 80 -13.85 29.12 17.45
C GLY A 80 -13.28 29.76 18.70
N ALA A 81 -14.11 30.45 19.49
CA ALA A 81 -13.67 31.05 20.76
C ALA A 81 -13.21 29.99 21.77
N PHE A 82 -13.85 28.82 21.81
CA PHE A 82 -13.45 27.72 22.69
C PHE A 82 -12.10 27.11 22.30
N LEU A 83 -11.89 26.82 21.00
CA LEU A 83 -10.63 26.24 20.51
C LEU A 83 -9.44 27.19 20.62
N LEU A 84 -9.67 28.51 20.46
CA LEU A 84 -8.63 29.53 20.51
C LEU A 84 -8.26 29.94 21.94
N GLN A 85 -8.95 29.45 22.98
CA GLN A 85 -8.51 29.67 24.35
C GLN A 85 -7.13 29.03 24.57
N PRO A 86 -6.15 29.76 25.16
CA PRO A 86 -4.77 29.30 25.22
C PRO A 86 -4.59 27.97 25.96
N LYS A 87 -5.43 27.71 26.98
CA LYS A 87 -5.43 26.43 27.72
C LYS A 87 -5.91 25.26 26.86
N VAL A 88 -6.97 25.48 26.08
CA VAL A 88 -7.55 24.47 25.19
C VAL A 88 -6.63 24.21 24.00
N ALA A 89 -6.11 25.28 23.39
CA ALA A 89 -5.14 25.19 22.30
C ALA A 89 -3.89 24.40 22.71
N ALA A 90 -3.35 24.65 23.92
CA ALA A 90 -2.21 23.89 24.44
C ALA A 90 -2.53 22.40 24.64
N LEU A 91 -3.71 22.07 25.19
CA LEU A 91 -4.16 20.68 25.36
C LEU A 91 -4.31 19.98 23.99
N VAL A 92 -4.93 20.65 23.02
CA VAL A 92 -5.12 20.11 21.66
C VAL A 92 -3.78 19.86 20.99
N LEU A 93 -2.83 20.80 21.09
CA LEU A 93 -1.47 20.63 20.55
C LEU A 93 -0.74 19.45 21.19
N LEU A 94 -0.84 19.28 22.51
CA LEU A 94 -0.26 18.12 23.21
C LEU A 94 -0.92 16.81 22.76
N GLY A 95 -2.25 16.80 22.57
CA GLY A 95 -2.97 15.65 22.05
C GLY A 95 -2.52 15.26 20.64
N PHE A 96 -2.37 16.23 19.74
CA PHE A 96 -1.86 15.99 18.39
C PHE A 96 -0.39 15.55 18.39
N ALA A 97 0.46 16.11 19.24
CA ALA A 97 1.85 15.70 19.37
C ALA A 97 1.96 14.26 19.88
N GLY A 98 1.16 13.88 20.89
CA GLY A 98 1.07 12.52 21.38
C GLY A 98 0.54 11.55 20.31
N TYR A 99 -0.52 11.92 19.60
CA TYR A 99 -1.06 11.14 18.49
C TYR A 99 -0.01 10.92 17.39
N LEU A 100 0.74 11.96 17.01
CA LEU A 100 1.82 11.85 16.04
C LEU A 100 2.92 10.90 16.53
N GLY A 101 3.30 10.99 17.80
CA GLY A 101 4.28 10.09 18.41
C GLY A 101 3.84 8.62 18.35
N ILE A 102 2.58 8.34 18.70
CA ILE A 102 1.99 6.99 18.62
C ILE A 102 1.92 6.52 17.17
N ALA A 103 1.54 7.39 16.24
CA ALA A 103 1.45 7.05 14.81
C ALA A 103 2.84 6.73 14.22
N LEU A 104 3.88 7.48 14.59
CA LEU A 104 5.26 7.21 14.18
C LEU A 104 5.77 5.89 14.78
N TYR A 105 5.49 5.64 16.05
CA TYR A 105 5.82 4.37 16.69
C TYR A 105 5.12 3.19 16.02
N GLY A 106 3.81 3.34 15.74
CA GLY A 106 3.03 2.35 15.01
C GLY A 106 3.60 2.10 13.61
N ALA A 107 3.92 3.16 12.87
CA ALA A 107 4.51 3.06 11.54
C ALA A 107 5.87 2.35 11.55
N ALA A 108 6.71 2.59 12.56
CA ALA A 108 8.00 1.90 12.70
C ALA A 108 7.86 0.41 13.09
N ASN A 109 6.79 0.06 13.80
CA ASN A 109 6.53 -1.31 14.25
C ASN A 109 5.61 -2.11 13.31
N VAL A 110 5.10 -1.50 12.24
CA VAL A 110 4.33 -2.22 11.23
C VAL A 110 5.28 -3.17 10.51
N GLY A 111 4.99 -4.47 10.63
CA GLY A 111 5.74 -5.51 9.94
C GLY A 111 5.69 -5.27 8.43
N THR A 112 6.86 -5.13 7.82
CA THR A 112 6.98 -5.09 6.36
C THR A 112 6.87 -6.51 5.83
N GLY A 113 5.67 -6.90 5.40
CA GLY A 113 5.43 -8.20 4.80
C GLY A 113 4.01 -8.29 4.25
N LEU A 114 3.88 -8.85 3.05
CA LEU A 114 2.58 -9.20 2.49
C LEU A 114 2.31 -10.65 2.87
N ASP A 115 1.35 -10.91 3.76
CA ASP A 115 0.93 -12.28 4.02
C ASP A 115 0.20 -12.80 2.78
N LEU A 116 0.69 -13.90 2.19
CA LEU A 116 0.09 -14.55 1.04
C LEU A 116 -1.37 -14.96 1.30
N ARG A 117 -1.75 -15.09 2.57
CA ARG A 117 -3.13 -15.38 2.99
C ARG A 117 -4.07 -14.19 2.77
N ASP A 118 -3.57 -12.96 2.85
CA ASP A 118 -4.38 -11.74 2.73
C ASP A 118 -4.71 -11.38 1.27
N LEU A 119 -4.02 -11.99 0.28
CA LEU A 119 -4.38 -11.81 -1.14
C LEU A 119 -5.56 -12.68 -1.57
N ALA A 120 -5.82 -13.77 -0.85
CA ALA A 120 -6.85 -14.71 -1.22
C ALA A 120 -8.15 -14.39 -0.46
N SER A 121 -9.30 -14.67 -1.08
CA SER A 121 -10.58 -14.61 -0.39
C SER A 121 -10.52 -15.48 0.87
N SER A 122 -11.05 -14.97 1.99
CA SER A 122 -10.98 -15.62 3.31
C SER A 122 -11.48 -17.06 3.29
N ASP A 123 -12.49 -17.35 2.47
CA ASP A 123 -13.13 -18.67 2.33
C ASP A 123 -12.57 -19.54 1.20
N SER A 124 -11.45 -19.14 0.59
CA SER A 124 -10.85 -19.93 -0.49
C SER A 124 -10.06 -21.13 0.05
N TYR A 125 -10.07 -22.24 -0.69
CA TYR A 125 -9.22 -23.41 -0.40
C TYR A 125 -7.72 -23.03 -0.31
N TRP A 126 -7.31 -21.98 -1.01
CA TRP A 126 -5.94 -21.47 -1.03
C TRP A 126 -5.45 -21.02 0.36
N THR A 127 -6.28 -20.36 1.16
CA THR A 127 -5.87 -19.91 2.51
C THR A 127 -5.60 -21.11 3.42
N THR A 128 -6.41 -22.16 3.32
CA THR A 128 -6.23 -23.42 4.09
C THR A 128 -4.97 -24.15 3.65
N PHE A 129 -4.75 -24.30 2.34
CA PHE A 129 -3.55 -24.91 1.78
C PHE A 129 -2.28 -24.19 2.24
N VAL A 130 -2.22 -22.87 2.05
CA VAL A 130 -1.06 -22.04 2.45
C VAL A 130 -0.82 -22.14 3.96
N THR A 131 -1.88 -22.11 4.78
CA THR A 131 -1.75 -22.23 6.23
C THR A 131 -1.20 -23.58 6.66
N GLN A 132 -1.69 -24.68 6.07
CA GLN A 132 -1.19 -26.02 6.36
C GLN A 132 0.24 -26.21 5.85
N ASN A 133 0.55 -25.66 4.67
CA ASN A 133 1.89 -25.72 4.10
C ASN A 133 2.92 -25.04 5.02
N PHE A 134 2.62 -23.83 5.51
CA PHE A 134 3.46 -23.14 6.49
C PHE A 134 3.53 -23.84 7.85
N ARG A 135 2.55 -24.66 8.23
CA ARG A 135 2.60 -25.40 9.51
C ARG A 135 3.43 -26.68 9.40
N LEU A 136 3.26 -27.42 8.31
CA LEU A 136 3.86 -28.74 8.12
C LEU A 136 5.26 -28.67 7.51
N PHE A 137 5.50 -27.71 6.62
CA PHE A 137 6.75 -27.58 5.86
C PHE A 137 7.57 -26.35 6.26
N ASN A 138 7.31 -25.72 7.40
CA ASN A 138 8.13 -24.58 7.85
C ASN A 138 9.61 -24.96 8.02
N SER A 139 9.87 -26.22 8.37
CA SER A 139 11.22 -26.76 8.53
C SER A 139 11.87 -27.15 7.21
N VAL A 140 11.10 -27.33 6.14
CA VAL A 140 11.60 -27.71 4.81
C VAL A 140 11.35 -26.55 3.87
N GLY A 141 12.32 -25.65 3.79
CA GLY A 141 12.27 -24.50 2.89
C GLY A 141 12.23 -24.91 1.41
N PRO A 142 11.95 -23.96 0.51
CA PRO A 142 12.01 -24.22 -0.92
C PRO A 142 13.43 -24.61 -1.35
N LEU A 143 13.53 -25.41 -2.41
CA LEU A 143 14.82 -25.75 -3.01
C LEU A 143 15.40 -24.52 -3.72
N TYR A 144 16.62 -24.14 -3.33
CA TYR A 144 17.36 -23.06 -3.98
C TYR A 144 18.43 -23.64 -4.91
N THR A 145 18.43 -23.19 -6.16
CA THR A 145 19.47 -23.55 -7.13
C THR A 145 20.38 -22.34 -7.35
N VAL A 146 21.65 -22.47 -7.00
CA VAL A 146 22.66 -21.43 -7.22
C VAL A 146 23.37 -21.70 -8.55
N ALA A 147 23.20 -20.81 -9.52
CA ALA A 147 23.88 -20.90 -10.81
C ALA A 147 25.09 -19.95 -10.85
N VAL A 148 26.27 -20.49 -11.18
CA VAL A 148 27.48 -19.70 -11.37
C VAL A 148 27.68 -19.42 -12.86
N PRO A 149 27.84 -18.16 -13.29
CA PRO A 149 27.94 -17.83 -14.70
C PRO A 149 29.28 -18.31 -15.30
N ALA A 150 29.17 -19.09 -16.38
CA ALA A 150 30.30 -19.78 -17.04
C ALA A 150 31.42 -18.85 -17.53
N HIS A 151 31.12 -17.58 -17.83
CA HIS A 151 32.11 -16.62 -18.31
C HIS A 151 33.06 -16.12 -17.21
N SER A 152 32.67 -16.23 -15.94
CA SER A 152 33.38 -15.58 -14.82
C SER A 152 34.32 -16.51 -14.02
N SER A 153 34.25 -17.82 -14.25
CA SER A 153 34.97 -18.81 -13.45
C SER A 153 35.43 -19.98 -14.32
N ASP A 154 36.74 -20.09 -14.55
CA ASP A 154 37.32 -21.27 -15.20
C ASP A 154 37.56 -22.37 -14.16
N LEU A 155 36.65 -23.35 -14.11
CA LEU A 155 36.72 -24.49 -13.18
C LEU A 155 37.85 -25.47 -13.52
N SER A 156 38.50 -25.32 -14.68
CA SER A 156 39.70 -26.10 -14.97
C SER A 156 40.90 -25.67 -14.14
N VAL A 157 40.84 -24.47 -13.53
CA VAL A 157 41.87 -23.93 -12.64
C VAL A 157 41.54 -24.29 -11.19
N ARG A 158 42.51 -24.90 -10.49
CA ARG A 158 42.38 -25.27 -9.07
C ARG A 158 41.95 -24.10 -8.18
N ALA A 159 42.60 -22.94 -8.33
CA ALA A 159 42.34 -21.77 -7.47
C ALA A 159 40.87 -21.31 -7.54
N GLU A 160 40.22 -21.41 -8.70
CA GLU A 160 38.81 -21.05 -8.87
C GLU A 160 37.88 -22.11 -8.28
N ARG A 161 38.21 -23.41 -8.38
CA ARG A 161 37.47 -24.48 -7.69
C ARG A 161 37.54 -24.32 -6.17
N ASP A 162 38.71 -24.02 -5.63
CA ASP A 162 38.91 -23.80 -4.19
C ASP A 162 38.18 -22.54 -3.70
N LYS A 163 38.04 -21.53 -4.56
CA LYS A 163 37.25 -20.33 -4.29
C LYS A 163 35.75 -20.65 -4.30
N LEU A 164 35.27 -21.43 -5.27
CA LEU A 164 33.88 -21.86 -5.34
C LEU A 164 33.49 -22.71 -4.12
N LEU A 165 34.31 -23.69 -3.76
CA LEU A 165 34.08 -24.53 -2.58
C LEU A 165 34.03 -23.72 -1.28
N ARG A 166 34.87 -22.68 -1.16
CA ARG A 166 34.82 -21.75 -0.02
C ARG A 166 33.52 -20.95 0.03
N VAL A 167 33.05 -20.44 -1.10
CA VAL A 167 31.77 -19.69 -1.16
C VAL A 167 30.60 -20.60 -0.82
N VAL A 168 30.56 -21.80 -1.37
CA VAL A 168 29.51 -22.78 -1.08
C VAL A 168 29.54 -23.15 0.41
N ALA A 169 30.71 -23.35 1.00
CA ALA A 169 30.83 -23.62 2.43
C ALA A 169 30.27 -22.48 3.30
N THR A 170 30.47 -21.21 2.90
CA THR A 170 29.86 -20.06 3.60
C THR A 170 28.34 -20.05 3.49
N ILE A 171 27.79 -20.47 2.35
CA ILE A 171 26.34 -20.55 2.13
C ILE A 171 25.75 -21.71 2.96
N GLU A 172 26.39 -22.87 2.95
CA GLU A 172 25.95 -24.06 3.71
C GLU A 172 26.02 -23.88 5.23
N ASP A 173 26.90 -23.00 5.73
CA ASP A 173 27.04 -22.70 7.16
C ASP A 173 26.06 -21.64 7.64
N ASP A 174 25.39 -20.92 6.73
CA ASP A 174 24.44 -19.87 7.09
C ASP A 174 23.15 -20.46 7.69
N ALA A 175 22.59 -19.77 8.68
CA ALA A 175 21.42 -20.24 9.43
C ALA A 175 20.13 -20.33 8.57
N CYS A 176 20.15 -19.75 7.38
CA CYS A 176 19.05 -19.76 6.43
C CYS A 176 18.86 -21.11 5.71
N PHE A 177 19.90 -21.97 5.70
CA PHE A 177 19.87 -23.23 4.97
C PHE A 177 19.78 -24.42 5.92
N LEU A 178 19.14 -25.49 5.44
CA LEU A 178 19.22 -26.78 6.11
C LEU A 178 20.65 -27.28 6.04
N ARG A 179 21.15 -27.86 7.14
CA ARG A 179 22.53 -28.34 7.29
C ARG A 179 22.84 -29.62 6.50
N GLU A 180 22.07 -29.90 5.45
CA GLU A 180 22.28 -31.02 4.55
C GLU A 180 23.23 -30.59 3.42
N ARG A 181 24.46 -31.10 3.46
CA ARG A 181 25.52 -30.82 2.47
C ARG A 181 25.37 -31.69 1.22
N ASN A 182 24.21 -31.61 0.58
CA ASN A 182 23.86 -32.43 -0.57
C ASN A 182 23.57 -31.51 -1.79
N GLY A 183 24.00 -31.92 -2.99
CA GLY A 183 23.63 -31.24 -4.24
C GLY A 183 24.75 -30.47 -4.97
N LEU A 184 26.00 -30.52 -4.50
CA LEU A 184 27.15 -29.94 -5.22
C LEU A 184 27.86 -31.01 -6.08
N TRP A 185 27.61 -30.97 -7.39
CA TRP A 185 28.24 -31.88 -8.37
C TRP A 185 29.77 -31.92 -8.31
N LEU A 186 30.42 -30.80 -7.98
CA LEU A 186 31.88 -30.72 -7.93
C LEU A 186 32.47 -31.59 -6.81
N ARG A 187 31.74 -31.75 -5.70
CA ARG A 187 32.15 -32.61 -4.58
C ARG A 187 32.02 -34.08 -4.96
N ASP A 188 30.93 -34.43 -5.64
CA ASP A 188 30.69 -35.79 -6.14
C ASP A 188 31.74 -36.19 -7.18
N PHE A 189 32.08 -35.26 -8.09
CA PHE A 189 33.18 -35.43 -9.05
C PHE A 189 34.52 -35.66 -8.34
N ASN A 190 34.88 -34.82 -7.36
CA ASN A 190 36.14 -34.98 -6.61
C ASN A 190 36.18 -36.31 -5.84
N GLN A 191 35.04 -36.78 -5.32
CA GLN A 191 34.93 -38.08 -4.66
C GLN A 191 35.12 -39.24 -5.66
N TYR A 192 34.53 -39.14 -6.85
CA TYR A 192 34.71 -40.11 -7.92
C TYR A 192 36.18 -40.24 -8.35
N GLU A 193 36.87 -39.12 -8.53
CA GLU A 193 38.30 -39.10 -8.86
C GLU A 193 39.18 -39.68 -7.74
N THR A 194 38.85 -39.36 -6.49
CA THR A 194 39.54 -39.92 -5.32
C THR A 194 39.38 -41.44 -5.26
N ASN A 195 38.19 -41.96 -5.59
CA ASN A 195 37.93 -43.40 -5.65
C ASN A 195 38.69 -44.11 -6.77
N LYS A 196 38.97 -43.43 -7.89
CA LYS A 196 39.88 -43.91 -8.95
C LYS A 196 41.36 -43.88 -8.55
N GLY A 197 41.71 -43.26 -7.42
CA GLY A 197 43.09 -43.08 -6.98
C GLY A 197 43.80 -41.85 -7.57
N VAL A 198 43.06 -40.97 -8.27
CA VAL A 198 43.57 -39.70 -8.79
C VAL A 198 43.31 -38.62 -7.74
N ARG A 199 44.33 -37.81 -7.41
CA ARG A 199 44.14 -36.68 -6.49
C ARG A 199 43.50 -35.52 -7.26
N PRO A 200 42.37 -34.97 -6.78
CA PRO A 200 41.72 -33.79 -7.40
C PRO A 200 42.63 -32.56 -7.51
N GLU A 201 43.67 -32.52 -6.68
CA GLU A 201 44.69 -31.48 -6.62
C GLU A 201 45.63 -31.45 -7.83
N ASP A 202 45.80 -32.60 -8.49
CA ASP A 202 46.74 -32.79 -9.60
C ASP A 202 46.09 -32.51 -10.98
N LEU A 203 44.77 -32.34 -11.02
CA LEU A 203 43.97 -32.13 -12.24
C LEU A 203 43.84 -30.64 -12.58
N ASN A 204 44.63 -30.16 -13.55
CA ASN A 204 44.54 -28.78 -14.05
C ASN A 204 44.31 -28.71 -15.57
N GLY A 205 43.55 -27.72 -16.03
CA GLY A 205 43.40 -27.39 -17.45
C GLY A 205 42.76 -28.52 -18.27
N PRO A 206 43.45 -29.08 -19.30
CA PRO A 206 42.89 -30.08 -20.19
C PRO A 206 42.59 -31.42 -19.51
N ALA A 207 43.46 -31.87 -18.59
CA ALA A 207 43.28 -33.13 -17.87
C ALA A 207 41.99 -33.15 -17.04
N PHE A 208 41.65 -31.99 -16.43
CA PHE A 208 40.37 -31.85 -15.72
C PHE A 208 39.17 -31.98 -16.67
N LYS A 209 39.24 -31.39 -17.87
CA LYS A 209 38.13 -31.44 -18.83
C LYS A 209 37.92 -32.86 -19.38
N GLU A 210 39.00 -33.60 -19.56
CA GLU A 210 38.94 -35.00 -20.00
C GLU A 210 38.29 -35.89 -18.95
N GLU A 211 38.75 -35.84 -17.69
CA GLU A 211 38.13 -36.62 -16.60
C GLU A 211 36.71 -36.16 -16.29
N LEU A 212 36.42 -34.86 -16.41
CA LEU A 212 35.05 -34.37 -16.28
C LEU A 212 34.14 -34.98 -17.36
N ARG A 213 34.63 -35.09 -18.59
CA ARG A 213 33.88 -35.74 -19.68
C ARG A 213 33.69 -37.23 -19.39
N THR A 214 34.71 -37.95 -18.94
CA THR A 214 34.58 -39.39 -18.62
C THR A 214 33.59 -39.62 -17.48
N TRP A 215 33.58 -38.75 -16.48
CA TRP A 215 32.59 -38.79 -15.39
C TRP A 215 31.17 -38.53 -15.90
N LEU A 216 30.97 -37.52 -16.76
CA LEU A 216 29.66 -37.18 -17.32
C LEU A 216 29.11 -38.26 -18.28
N GLU A 217 29.99 -38.98 -18.98
CA GLU A 217 29.62 -40.08 -19.89
C GLU A 217 29.39 -41.41 -19.14
N GLY A 218 29.95 -41.55 -17.94
CA GLY A 218 29.90 -42.77 -17.12
C GLY A 218 28.94 -42.74 -15.92
N ALA A 219 28.23 -41.62 -15.70
CA ALA A 219 27.26 -41.43 -14.63
C ALA A 219 25.81 -41.65 -15.09
#